data_AF-A0A6P5S8V4-F1
#
_entry.id   AF-A0A6P5S8V4-F1
#
_cell.length_a   1.000
_cell.length_b   1.000
_cell.length_c   1.000
_cell.angle_alpha   90.00
_cell.angle_beta   90.00
_cell.angle_gamma   90.00
#
_symmetry.space_group_name_H-M   'P 1'
#
loop_
_entity.id
_entity.type
_entity.pdbx_description
1 polymer ?
#
loop_
_entity_poly.entity_id
_entity_poly.type
_entity_poly.pdbx_seq_one_letter_code
_entity_poly.pdbx_strand_id
1 'polypeptide(L)'
;MLRLAHNLVRRTSSRTPAPSPSSLNFSVCLLLRNTFPQCQQGDCSFQERYFSWGSKASSTSLSIWRRRKEMGKEGLIAAKELKRLRSHPLRLDQFIRSNVSRLLKSDLVAVLAEFQRQDQVFLSMKIYDVVRKEIWYRPDMFFYRDMLMMLGRNKKVDEAKQVWGDLKREEVLFDQHTFGDIIRAFLDNGLPLEAMEIYDEMRQSPDPPISLPFRVILKGLLPYPELREKVKDDFLELFPDMIIYDPPEDLFEDQECKRENEDD
;
A
#
# COMPACT_ATOMS: atom_id res chain seq x y z
N MET A 1 72.19 -1.02 -13.77
CA MET A 1 72.49 -2.10 -14.73
C MET A 1 71.55 -1.98 -15.93
N LEU A 2 72.03 -2.34 -17.12
CA LEU A 2 71.29 -2.80 -18.31
C LEU A 2 70.04 -3.65 -17.95
N ARG A 3 68.90 -3.77 -18.66
CA ARG A 3 68.34 -3.44 -20.01
C ARG A 3 66.77 -3.50 -19.82
N LEU A 4 65.84 -3.14 -20.71
CA LEU A 4 65.78 -2.60 -22.10
C LEU A 4 64.43 -1.84 -22.28
N ALA A 5 63.97 -1.61 -23.52
CA ALA A 5 62.64 -1.11 -23.88
C ALA A 5 62.00 -1.96 -25.00
N HIS A 6 60.69 -1.82 -25.25
CA HIS A 6 59.97 -1.71 -26.55
C HIS A 6 58.45 -1.86 -26.28
N ASN A 7 57.57 -0.87 -26.49
CA ASN A 7 57.10 -0.19 -27.72
C ASN A 7 56.38 -1.08 -28.75
N LEU A 8 55.06 -0.82 -28.94
CA LEU A 8 54.25 -0.65 -30.17
C LEU A 8 52.74 -0.85 -29.79
N VAL A 9 51.76 0.05 -29.95
CA VAL A 9 51.32 0.91 -31.08
C VAL A 9 50.76 0.02 -32.23
N ARG A 10 49.49 0.07 -32.69
CA ARG A 10 48.63 1.23 -33.07
C ARG A 10 47.13 0.87 -33.33
N ARG A 11 46.21 1.78 -32.96
CA ARG A 11 45.02 2.34 -33.69
C ARG A 11 43.96 1.50 -34.49
N THR A 12 42.67 1.81 -34.19
CA THR A 12 41.52 2.11 -35.11
C THR A 12 40.95 1.00 -36.02
N SER A 13 39.68 0.96 -36.50
CA SER A 13 38.55 1.92 -36.49
C SER A 13 37.18 1.21 -36.66
N SER A 14 36.09 1.84 -36.16
CA SER A 14 34.70 1.88 -36.70
C SER A 14 34.07 0.69 -37.47
N ARG A 15 32.87 0.24 -37.02
CA ARG A 15 31.58 0.39 -37.77
C ARG A 15 30.36 -0.18 -37.01
N THR A 16 29.24 0.55 -37.06
CA THR A 16 27.87 0.00 -36.94
C THR A 16 27.39 -0.46 -38.33
N PRO A 17 26.36 -1.33 -38.41
CA PRO A 17 25.01 -0.83 -38.76
C PRO A 17 23.85 -1.60 -38.07
N ALA A 18 22.60 -1.23 -38.41
CA ALA A 18 21.34 -1.77 -37.85
C ALA A 18 20.61 -2.76 -38.83
N PRO A 19 19.25 -2.88 -38.92
CA PRO A 19 18.54 -4.03 -38.34
C PRO A 19 17.57 -4.83 -39.28
N SER A 20 17.14 -6.02 -38.81
CA SER A 20 15.93 -6.81 -39.25
C SER A 20 15.93 -7.39 -40.69
N PRO A 21 14.94 -8.19 -41.18
CA PRO A 21 13.66 -8.65 -40.58
C PRO A 21 13.30 -10.17 -40.81
N SER A 22 12.03 -10.56 -40.48
CA SER A 22 11.28 -11.73 -41.01
C SER A 22 11.72 -13.16 -40.57
N SER A 23 10.85 -14.19 -40.46
CA SER A 23 9.38 -14.31 -40.48
C SER A 23 8.91 -15.70 -39.98
N LEU A 24 7.68 -15.78 -39.46
CA LEU A 24 6.73 -16.92 -39.57
C LEU A 24 7.20 -18.36 -39.26
N ASN A 25 6.45 -19.05 -38.38
CA ASN A 25 5.62 -20.16 -38.86
C ASN A 25 4.43 -20.45 -37.91
N PHE A 26 3.34 -20.87 -38.52
CA PHE A 26 2.02 -21.12 -37.93
C PHE A 26 1.62 -22.58 -38.20
N SER A 27 0.49 -23.03 -37.65
CA SER A 27 -0.17 -24.32 -37.98
C SER A 27 0.50 -25.57 -37.34
N VAL A 28 -0.18 -26.70 -37.08
CA VAL A 28 -1.50 -27.16 -37.59
C VAL A 28 -2.34 -27.80 -36.46
N CYS A 29 -3.62 -27.45 -36.37
CA CYS A 29 -4.64 -28.29 -35.73
C CYS A 29 -5.10 -29.37 -36.72
N LEU A 30 -5.01 -30.65 -36.36
CA LEU A 30 -5.52 -31.75 -37.18
C LEU A 30 -6.49 -32.65 -36.42
N LEU A 31 -7.77 -32.39 -36.69
CA LEU A 31 -8.89 -33.34 -36.83
C LEU A 31 -8.87 -34.65 -36.02
N LEU A 32 -9.95 -34.89 -35.29
CA LEU A 32 -10.84 -36.01 -35.62
C LEU A 32 -12.32 -35.61 -35.41
N ARG A 33 -13.21 -36.24 -36.16
CA ARG A 33 -14.59 -35.81 -36.42
C ARG A 33 -15.55 -36.98 -36.22
N ASN A 34 -16.85 -36.69 -36.07
CA ASN A 34 -17.99 -37.62 -36.02
C ASN A 34 -18.18 -38.29 -34.64
N THR A 35 -19.40 -38.59 -34.16
CA THR A 35 -20.74 -38.62 -34.79
C THR A 35 -21.84 -37.96 -33.92
N PHE A 36 -22.81 -37.29 -34.56
CA PHE A 36 -24.14 -36.98 -33.98
C PHE A 36 -24.99 -38.26 -33.86
N PRO A 37 -26.01 -38.30 -32.96
CA PRO A 37 -27.37 -37.99 -33.43
C PRO A 37 -28.17 -37.05 -32.50
N GLN A 38 -29.29 -36.55 -33.02
CA GLN A 38 -30.16 -35.55 -32.40
C GLN A 38 -31.12 -36.13 -31.34
N CYS A 39 -31.49 -35.32 -30.35
CA CYS A 39 -32.85 -35.29 -29.78
C CYS A 39 -33.22 -33.85 -29.41
N GLN A 40 -34.50 -33.50 -29.57
CA GLN A 40 -34.98 -32.11 -29.51
C GLN A 40 -35.50 -31.73 -28.11
N GLN A 41 -35.32 -30.44 -27.80
CA GLN A 41 -36.17 -29.55 -27.00
C GLN A 41 -36.79 -30.03 -25.67
N GLY A 42 -36.41 -29.32 -24.60
CA GLY A 42 -37.11 -29.25 -23.33
C GLY A 42 -36.46 -28.18 -22.45
N ASP A 43 -37.09 -27.01 -22.33
CA ASP A 43 -36.57 -25.91 -21.51
C ASP A 43 -36.58 -26.25 -20.01
N CYS A 44 -35.46 -26.04 -19.31
CA CYS A 44 -35.36 -24.96 -18.33
C CYS A 44 -33.95 -24.91 -17.70
N SER A 45 -33.49 -23.69 -17.41
CA SER A 45 -32.28 -23.42 -16.62
C SER A 45 -32.35 -24.03 -15.21
N PHE A 46 -31.23 -24.57 -14.69
CA PHE A 46 -30.51 -24.07 -13.50
C PHE A 46 -29.37 -25.03 -13.06
N GLN A 47 -28.28 -24.47 -12.53
CA GLN A 47 -27.21 -25.09 -11.71
C GLN A 47 -26.18 -26.10 -12.28
N GLU A 48 -24.92 -25.83 -11.88
CA GLU A 48 -23.86 -26.80 -11.53
C GLU A 48 -23.14 -27.65 -12.60
N ARG A 49 -21.90 -27.25 -12.96
CA ARG A 49 -20.63 -27.88 -12.47
C ARG A 49 -19.40 -27.46 -13.27
N TYR A 50 -18.42 -26.86 -12.58
CA TYR A 50 -16.99 -26.96 -12.93
C TYR A 50 -16.14 -27.10 -11.66
N PHE A 51 -16.19 -28.29 -11.06
CA PHE A 51 -14.98 -28.90 -10.50
C PHE A 51 -14.27 -29.61 -11.67
N SER A 52 -12.94 -29.74 -11.75
CA SER A 52 -11.84 -29.13 -11.00
C SER A 52 -10.57 -29.48 -11.76
N TRP A 53 -9.72 -28.50 -12.11
CA TRP A 53 -8.32 -28.77 -12.44
C TRP A 53 -7.44 -27.96 -11.49
N GLY A 54 -6.71 -28.67 -10.65
CA GLY A 54 -6.07 -28.08 -9.47
C GLY A 54 -4.76 -27.38 -9.78
N SER A 55 -4.76 -26.06 -9.68
CA SER A 55 -3.55 -25.32 -9.30
C SER A 55 -3.34 -25.51 -7.80
N LYS A 56 -2.16 -26.02 -7.40
CA LYS A 56 -1.76 -26.10 -5.99
C LYS A 56 -1.69 -24.68 -5.43
N ALA A 57 -2.72 -24.25 -4.72
CA ALA A 57 -2.68 -23.01 -3.95
C ALA A 57 -1.59 -23.17 -2.87
N SER A 58 -0.43 -22.56 -3.10
CA SER A 58 0.50 -22.26 -2.02
C SER A 58 -0.28 -21.45 -0.99
N SER A 59 -0.44 -22.02 0.20
CA SER A 59 -1.13 -21.33 1.30
C SER A 59 -0.48 -19.97 1.51
N THR A 60 -1.17 -18.91 1.10
CA THR A 60 -0.74 -17.53 1.31
C THR A 60 -0.81 -17.28 2.80
N SER A 61 0.31 -17.55 3.46
CA SER A 61 0.57 -17.23 4.86
C SER A 61 0.19 -15.77 5.07
N LEU A 62 -0.99 -15.54 5.67
CA LEU A 62 -1.47 -14.20 6.01
C LEU A 62 -0.33 -13.44 6.70
N SER A 63 -0.07 -12.21 6.24
CA SER A 63 1.03 -11.39 6.76
C SER A 63 1.01 -11.39 8.29
N ILE A 64 2.18 -11.43 8.93
CA ILE A 64 2.24 -11.60 10.38
C ILE A 64 1.53 -10.46 11.12
N TRP A 65 1.51 -9.27 10.53
CA TRP A 65 0.77 -8.08 10.94
C TRP A 65 -0.75 -8.27 10.95
N ARG A 66 -1.31 -9.13 10.07
CA ARG A 66 -2.73 -9.47 10.03
C ARG A 66 -3.15 -10.46 11.14
N ARG A 67 -2.21 -11.14 11.80
CA ARG A 67 -2.53 -12.12 12.86
C ARG A 67 -2.67 -11.42 14.20
N ARG A 68 -3.91 -11.04 14.56
CA ARG A 68 -4.25 -10.56 15.90
C ARG A 68 -4.08 -11.69 16.93
N LYS A 69 -2.87 -11.82 17.48
CA LYS A 69 -2.58 -12.62 18.67
C LYS A 69 -2.65 -11.70 19.90
N GLU A 70 -3.24 -12.18 20.99
CA GLU A 70 -3.23 -11.46 22.26
C GLU A 70 -1.80 -11.29 22.80
N MET A 71 -1.53 -10.13 23.40
CA MET A 71 -0.21 -9.77 23.92
C MET A 71 0.14 -10.62 25.15
N GLY A 72 1.34 -11.20 25.17
CA GLY A 72 1.83 -11.97 26.30
C GLY A 72 2.06 -11.11 27.55
N LYS A 73 2.26 -11.78 28.70
CA LYS A 73 2.51 -11.11 29.99
C LYS A 73 3.72 -10.15 29.93
N GLU A 74 4.79 -10.56 29.27
CA GLU A 74 5.99 -9.73 29.06
C GLU A 74 5.69 -8.49 28.21
N GLY A 75 4.92 -8.63 27.13
CA GLY A 75 4.46 -7.50 26.32
C GLY A 75 3.59 -6.52 27.11
N LEU A 76 2.65 -7.03 27.92
CA LEU A 76 1.82 -6.22 28.81
C LEU A 76 2.64 -5.43 29.84
N ILE A 77 3.64 -6.07 30.46
CA ILE A 77 4.56 -5.44 31.42
C ILE A 77 5.40 -4.36 30.72
N ALA A 78 5.98 -4.68 29.56
CA ALA A 78 6.76 -3.73 28.77
C ALA A 78 5.92 -2.53 28.33
N ALA A 79 4.72 -2.75 27.79
CA ALA A 79 3.81 -1.68 27.36
C ALA A 79 3.39 -0.76 28.52
N LYS A 80 3.15 -1.32 29.71
CA LYS A 80 2.86 -0.55 30.94
C LYS A 80 4.06 0.30 31.37
N GLU A 81 5.24 -0.28 31.39
CA GLU A 81 6.45 0.39 31.88
C GLU A 81 6.96 1.48 30.92
N LEU A 82 6.88 1.25 29.60
CA LEU A 82 7.15 2.27 28.59
C LEU A 82 6.23 3.48 28.72
N LYS A 83 4.94 3.26 29.00
CA LYS A 83 3.98 4.35 29.29
C LYS A 83 4.34 5.10 30.57
N ARG A 84 4.81 4.40 31.62
CA ARG A 84 5.30 5.02 32.86
C ARG A 84 6.58 5.84 32.66
N LEU A 85 7.49 5.37 31.80
CA LEU A 85 8.78 6.02 31.54
C LEU A 85 8.73 7.10 30.45
N ARG A 86 7.58 7.32 29.80
CA ARG A 86 7.39 8.31 28.72
C ARG A 86 7.99 9.69 29.01
N SER A 87 7.86 10.18 30.25
CA SER A 87 8.37 11.49 30.68
C SER A 87 9.86 11.51 31.07
N HIS A 88 10.57 10.39 30.97
CA HIS A 88 11.97 10.24 31.42
C HIS A 88 12.86 9.63 30.30
N PRO A 89 13.24 10.41 29.26
CA PRO A 89 13.84 9.88 28.03
C PRO A 89 15.04 8.96 28.25
N LEU A 90 15.97 9.32 29.14
CA LEU A 90 17.16 8.49 29.42
C LEU A 90 16.81 7.12 30.02
N ARG A 91 15.85 7.07 30.94
CA ARG A 91 15.38 5.81 31.56
C ARG A 91 14.54 4.99 30.57
N LEU A 92 13.76 5.66 29.72
CA LEU A 92 13.01 5.03 28.64
C LEU A 92 13.94 4.33 27.64
N ASP A 93 14.96 5.05 27.14
CA ASP A 93 15.93 4.50 26.18
C ASP A 93 16.80 3.39 26.80
N GLN A 94 17.12 3.49 28.09
CA GLN A 94 17.76 2.39 28.83
C GLN A 94 16.87 1.15 28.89
N PHE A 95 15.60 1.31 29.29
CA PHE A 95 14.63 0.20 29.38
C PHE A 95 14.35 -0.45 28.03
N ILE A 96 14.28 0.35 26.96
CA ILE A 96 14.14 -0.16 25.59
C ILE A 96 15.33 -1.08 25.24
N ARG A 97 16.55 -0.65 25.54
CA ARG A 97 17.78 -1.42 25.26
C ARG A 97 17.92 -2.69 26.10
N SER A 98 17.41 -2.72 27.33
CA SER A 98 17.57 -3.86 28.26
C SER A 98 16.41 -4.87 28.25
N ASN A 99 15.18 -4.41 28.01
CA ASN A 99 13.97 -5.22 28.17
C ASN A 99 13.22 -5.40 26.85
N VAL A 100 13.00 -4.32 26.09
CA VAL A 100 12.17 -4.37 24.87
C VAL A 100 12.89 -5.10 23.73
N SER A 101 14.19 -4.88 23.57
CA SER A 101 15.09 -5.59 22.64
C SER A 101 15.20 -7.12 22.88
N ARG A 102 14.66 -7.61 24.00
CA ARG A 102 14.67 -9.03 24.37
C ARG A 102 13.29 -9.68 24.28
N LEU A 103 12.26 -8.91 23.90
CA LEU A 103 10.91 -9.43 23.70
C LEU A 103 10.89 -10.37 22.49
N LEU A 104 10.04 -11.39 22.58
CA LEU A 104 9.77 -12.26 21.44
C LEU A 104 9.08 -11.46 20.32
N LYS A 105 9.33 -11.85 19.06
CA LYS A 105 8.69 -11.25 17.87
C LYS A 105 7.19 -10.99 18.05
N SER A 106 6.44 -11.95 18.59
CA SER A 106 4.99 -11.79 18.80
C SER A 106 4.64 -10.71 19.82
N ASP A 107 5.42 -10.57 20.89
CA ASP A 107 5.15 -9.58 21.94
C ASP A 107 5.57 -8.18 21.48
N LEU A 108 6.71 -8.04 20.81
CA LEU A 108 7.15 -6.73 20.29
C LEU A 108 6.16 -6.18 19.24
N VAL A 109 5.69 -7.02 18.33
CA VAL A 109 4.65 -6.67 17.35
C VAL A 109 3.31 -6.32 18.04
N ALA A 110 2.92 -7.07 19.07
CA ALA A 110 1.70 -6.76 19.83
C ALA A 110 1.80 -5.45 20.62
N VAL A 111 2.97 -5.12 21.19
CA VAL A 111 3.24 -3.83 21.85
C VAL A 111 3.13 -2.68 20.85
N LEU A 112 3.68 -2.82 19.64
CA LEU A 112 3.53 -1.81 18.59
C LEU A 112 2.06 -1.60 18.21
N ALA A 113 1.35 -2.69 17.92
CA ALA A 113 -0.07 -2.63 17.54
C ALA A 113 -0.94 -2.00 18.65
N GLU A 114 -0.64 -2.29 19.93
CA GLU A 114 -1.36 -1.69 21.06
C GLU A 114 -1.04 -0.19 21.23
N PHE A 115 0.20 0.25 21.00
CA PHE A 115 0.54 1.68 21.02
C PHE A 115 -0.04 2.43 19.83
N GLN A 116 -0.09 1.81 18.65
CA GLN A 116 -0.82 2.35 17.51
C GLN A 116 -2.30 2.51 17.89
N ARG A 117 -2.95 1.46 18.40
CA ARG A 117 -4.37 1.46 18.82
C ARG A 117 -4.68 2.45 19.96
N GLN A 118 -3.69 2.82 20.78
CA GLN A 118 -3.79 3.84 21.83
C GLN A 118 -3.31 5.23 21.39
N ASP A 119 -3.00 5.40 20.10
CA ASP A 119 -2.51 6.63 19.50
C ASP A 119 -1.30 7.24 20.24
N GLN A 120 -0.46 6.38 20.82
CA GLN A 120 0.77 6.76 21.51
C GLN A 120 1.91 6.94 20.50
N VAL A 121 1.76 7.89 19.56
CA VAL A 121 2.69 8.19 18.45
C VAL A 121 4.16 8.06 18.87
N PHE A 122 4.58 8.78 19.91
CA PHE A 122 5.97 8.80 20.38
C PHE A 122 6.49 7.40 20.77
N LEU A 123 5.68 6.60 21.46
CA LEU A 123 6.05 5.23 21.83
C LEU A 123 5.98 4.29 20.62
N SER A 124 5.00 4.47 19.72
CA SER A 124 4.92 3.73 18.46
C SER A 124 6.17 3.93 17.60
N MET A 125 6.65 5.17 17.44
CA MET A 125 7.90 5.47 16.70
C MET A 125 9.12 4.85 17.39
N LYS A 126 9.22 4.92 18.72
CA LYS A 126 10.29 4.24 19.48
C LYS A 126 10.28 2.72 19.27
N ILE A 127 9.11 2.08 19.20
CA ILE A 127 9.01 0.63 18.94
C ILE A 127 9.24 0.29 17.46
N TYR A 128 8.77 1.11 16.52
CA TYR A 128 9.08 1.00 15.09
C TYR A 128 10.60 0.96 14.85
N ASP A 129 11.35 1.87 15.49
CA ASP A 129 12.82 1.91 15.45
C ASP A 129 13.50 0.69 16.07
N VAL A 130 12.84 -0.04 16.98
CA VAL A 130 13.36 -1.30 17.56
C VAL A 130 13.05 -2.44 16.61
N VAL A 131 11.79 -2.57 16.17
CA VAL A 131 11.34 -3.59 15.23
C VAL A 131 12.21 -3.65 13.99
N ARG A 132 12.58 -2.50 13.41
CA ARG A 132 13.42 -2.45 12.19
C ARG A 132 14.88 -2.85 12.39
N LYS A 133 15.33 -2.96 13.64
CA LYS A 133 16.69 -3.42 14.01
C LYS A 133 16.74 -4.91 14.38
N GLU A 134 15.59 -5.57 14.45
CA GLU A 134 15.49 -6.99 14.79
C GLU A 134 15.97 -7.90 13.65
N ILE A 135 16.68 -8.98 13.99
CA ILE A 135 17.24 -9.93 13.01
C ILE A 135 16.14 -10.60 12.15
N TRP A 136 14.95 -10.77 12.73
CA TRP A 136 13.77 -11.35 12.08
C TRP A 136 12.93 -10.33 11.28
N TYR A 137 13.29 -9.05 11.32
CA TYR A 137 12.59 -7.99 10.58
C TYR A 137 12.68 -8.25 9.09
N ARG A 138 11.56 -8.14 8.39
CA ARG A 138 11.50 -8.10 6.94
C ARG A 138 10.53 -6.97 6.57
N PRO A 139 10.90 -6.09 5.63
CA PRO A 139 10.01 -5.04 5.15
C PRO A 139 8.69 -5.66 4.65
N ASP A 140 7.55 -5.04 4.98
CA ASP A 140 6.22 -5.56 4.68
C ASP A 140 5.23 -4.40 4.47
N MET A 141 4.39 -4.50 3.44
CA MET A 141 3.39 -3.50 3.10
C MET A 141 2.47 -3.14 4.28
N PHE A 142 1.99 -4.12 5.03
CA PHE A 142 1.05 -3.90 6.14
C PHE A 142 1.72 -3.20 7.32
N PHE A 143 3.01 -3.47 7.58
CA PHE A 143 3.77 -2.78 8.61
C PHE A 143 3.83 -1.26 8.36
N TYR A 144 4.16 -0.87 7.13
CA TYR A 144 4.21 0.53 6.72
C TYR A 144 2.83 1.17 6.66
N ARG A 145 1.84 0.47 6.07
CA ARG A 145 0.44 0.91 6.03
C ARG A 145 -0.09 1.22 7.43
N ASP A 146 0.07 0.32 8.39
CA ASP A 146 -0.49 0.50 9.73
C ASP A 146 0.20 1.63 10.52
N MET A 147 1.49 1.87 10.27
CA MET A 147 2.19 3.06 10.76
C MET A 147 1.63 4.35 10.14
N LEU A 148 1.52 4.42 8.81
CA LEU A 148 1.02 5.60 8.10
C LEU A 148 -0.44 5.93 8.44
N MET A 149 -1.29 4.91 8.57
CA MET A 149 -2.68 5.07 9.02
C MET A 149 -2.79 5.61 10.45
N MET A 150 -1.84 5.26 11.34
CA MET A 150 -1.76 5.82 12.68
C MET A 150 -1.22 7.26 12.67
N LEU A 151 -0.22 7.56 11.85
CA LEU A 151 0.36 8.90 11.77
C LEU A 151 -0.58 9.91 11.12
N GLY A 152 -1.28 9.53 10.06
CA GLY A 152 -2.30 10.35 9.39
C GLY A 152 -3.44 10.75 10.35
N ARG A 153 -4.00 9.80 11.10
CA ARG A 153 -5.07 10.10 12.09
C ARG A 153 -4.63 10.92 13.30
N ASN A 154 -3.33 10.92 13.59
CA ASN A 154 -2.73 11.77 14.64
C ASN A 154 -2.18 13.10 14.09
N LYS A 155 -2.32 13.37 12.80
CA LYS A 155 -1.80 14.55 12.08
C LYS A 155 -0.29 14.73 12.26
N LYS A 156 0.45 13.63 12.12
CA LYS A 156 1.90 13.53 12.33
C LYS A 156 2.65 13.48 11.01
N VAL A 157 2.68 14.63 10.34
CA VAL A 157 3.21 14.80 8.98
C VAL A 157 4.71 14.51 8.91
N ASP A 158 5.51 15.05 9.83
CA ASP A 158 6.97 14.86 9.81
C ASP A 158 7.35 13.39 10.00
N GLU A 159 6.74 12.72 10.99
CA GLU A 159 6.92 11.28 11.20
C GLU A 159 6.35 10.45 10.05
N ALA A 160 5.25 10.87 9.40
CA ALA A 160 4.72 10.20 8.22
C ALA A 160 5.67 10.30 7.02
N LYS A 161 6.25 11.48 6.77
CA LYS A 161 7.27 11.69 5.72
C LYS A 161 8.55 10.91 6.01
N GLN A 162 8.94 10.76 7.27
CA GLN A 162 9.99 9.81 7.67
C GLN A 162 9.61 8.37 7.27
N VAL A 163 8.47 7.85 7.75
CA VAL A 163 8.03 6.47 7.48
C VAL A 163 7.86 6.19 5.98
N TRP A 164 7.38 7.17 5.20
CA TRP A 164 7.29 7.08 3.73
C TRP A 164 8.66 7.02 3.06
N GLY A 165 9.61 7.86 3.51
CA GLY A 165 11.00 7.80 3.04
C GLY A 165 11.70 6.49 3.40
N ASP A 166 11.39 5.91 4.57
CA ASP A 166 11.87 4.59 4.98
C ASP A 166 11.25 3.45 4.15
N LEU A 167 9.97 3.54 3.79
CA LEU A 167 9.31 2.60 2.85
C LEU A 167 10.04 2.57 1.50
N LYS A 168 10.34 3.75 0.94
CA LYS A 168 11.05 3.86 -0.34
C LYS A 168 12.47 3.31 -0.27
N ARG A 169 13.18 3.55 0.83
CA ARG A 169 14.55 3.01 1.04
C ARG A 169 14.59 1.50 1.24
N GLU A 170 13.51 0.90 1.72
CA GLU A 170 13.35 -0.55 1.86
C GLU A 170 12.67 -1.21 0.63
N GLU A 171 12.46 -0.44 -0.45
CA GLU A 171 11.88 -0.88 -1.72
C GLU A 171 10.50 -1.58 -1.58
N VAL A 172 9.74 -1.22 -0.55
CA VAL A 172 8.40 -1.78 -0.29
C VAL A 172 7.38 -1.11 -1.22
N LEU A 173 6.81 -1.90 -2.12
CA LEU A 173 5.72 -1.48 -2.99
C LEU A 173 4.37 -1.63 -2.28
N PHE A 174 3.45 -0.70 -2.59
CA PHE A 174 2.05 -0.74 -2.17
C PHE A 174 1.17 -1.14 -3.34
N ASP A 175 0.16 -1.98 -3.06
CA ASP A 175 -0.92 -2.20 -4.00
C ASP A 175 -1.82 -0.95 -4.10
N GLN A 176 -2.52 -0.84 -5.23
CA GLN A 176 -3.42 0.27 -5.52
C GLN A 176 -4.51 0.46 -4.42
N HIS A 177 -4.95 -0.62 -3.77
CA HIS A 177 -5.88 -0.55 -2.64
C HIS A 177 -5.26 0.13 -1.40
N THR A 178 -4.02 -0.21 -1.06
CA THR A 178 -3.28 0.37 0.07
C THR A 178 -3.01 1.86 -0.13
N PHE A 179 -2.70 2.29 -1.36
CA PHE A 179 -2.66 3.71 -1.69
C PHE A 179 -4.02 4.38 -1.43
N GLY A 180 -5.11 3.83 -1.95
CA GLY A 180 -6.47 4.36 -1.73
C GLY A 180 -6.85 4.48 -0.25
N ASP A 181 -6.55 3.46 0.56
CA ASP A 181 -6.75 3.48 2.02
C ASP A 181 -6.01 4.63 2.71
N ILE A 182 -4.72 4.80 2.38
CA ILE A 182 -3.85 5.80 3.04
C ILE A 182 -4.23 7.21 2.60
N ILE A 183 -4.40 7.45 1.29
CA ILE A 183 -4.83 8.75 0.76
C ILE A 183 -6.16 9.16 1.40
N ARG A 184 -7.12 8.23 1.50
CA ARG A 184 -8.40 8.47 2.17
C ARG A 184 -8.25 8.85 3.63
N ALA A 185 -7.39 8.15 4.37
CA ALA A 185 -7.15 8.43 5.79
C ALA A 185 -6.50 9.80 6.01
N PHE A 186 -5.60 10.24 5.12
CA PHE A 186 -5.02 11.59 5.20
C PHE A 186 -6.08 12.66 4.88
N LEU A 187 -6.92 12.45 3.86
CA LEU A 187 -8.05 13.33 3.55
C LEU A 187 -9.05 13.45 4.71
N ASP A 188 -9.46 12.34 5.32
CA ASP A 188 -10.36 12.33 6.50
C ASP A 188 -9.80 13.10 7.71
N ASN A 189 -8.49 13.29 7.77
CA ASN A 189 -7.83 14.02 8.86
C ASN A 189 -7.42 15.45 8.45
N GLY A 190 -7.83 15.92 7.28
CA GLY A 190 -7.56 17.27 6.80
C GLY A 190 -6.11 17.50 6.38
N LEU A 191 -5.47 16.48 5.78
CA LEU A 191 -4.12 16.53 5.22
C LEU A 191 -4.15 16.37 3.68
N PRO A 192 -4.78 17.29 2.93
CA PRO A 192 -4.95 17.14 1.49
C PRO A 192 -3.64 17.23 0.72
N LEU A 193 -2.66 18.02 1.19
CA LEU A 193 -1.37 18.17 0.50
C LEU A 193 -0.59 16.85 0.53
N GLU A 194 -0.43 16.25 1.71
CA GLU A 194 0.21 14.94 1.89
C GLU A 194 -0.58 13.82 1.19
N ALA A 195 -1.91 13.88 1.19
CA ALA A 195 -2.74 12.93 0.46
C ALA A 195 -2.48 13.00 -1.06
N MET A 196 -2.31 14.20 -1.61
CA MET A 196 -2.01 14.39 -3.04
C MET A 196 -0.55 14.05 -3.39
N GLU A 197 0.42 14.30 -2.50
CA GLU A 197 1.79 13.76 -2.64
C GLU A 197 1.75 12.22 -2.81
N ILE A 198 0.95 11.52 -1.99
CA ILE A 198 0.80 10.05 -2.06
C ILE A 198 -0.01 9.61 -3.30
N TYR A 199 -0.97 10.40 -3.76
CA TYR A 199 -1.72 10.14 -5.00
C TYR A 199 -0.84 10.22 -6.24
N ASP A 200 0.03 11.22 -6.34
CA ASP A 200 0.92 11.35 -7.49
C ASP A 200 1.95 10.18 -7.53
N GLU A 201 2.30 9.60 -6.37
CA GLU A 201 3.07 8.33 -6.28
C GLU A 201 2.23 7.11 -6.72
N MET A 202 0.95 7.03 -6.33
CA MET A 202 0.02 5.96 -6.77
C MET A 202 -0.09 5.92 -8.30
N ARG A 203 -0.13 7.08 -8.96
CA ARG A 203 -0.14 7.21 -10.43
C ARG A 203 1.17 6.77 -11.09
N GLN A 204 2.29 6.87 -10.38
CA GLN A 204 3.62 6.45 -10.84
C GLN A 204 3.94 4.98 -10.51
N SER A 205 3.03 4.29 -9.79
CA SER A 205 3.17 2.86 -9.48
C SER A 205 3.25 2.00 -10.75
N PRO A 206 4.10 0.95 -10.79
CA PRO A 206 4.12 0.00 -11.90
C PRO A 206 2.84 -0.88 -11.96
N ASP A 207 2.06 -0.94 -10.87
CA ASP A 207 0.80 -1.69 -10.85
C ASP A 207 -0.28 -0.93 -11.65
N PRO A 208 -1.03 -1.62 -12.54
CA PRO A 208 -2.03 -0.98 -13.37
C PRO A 208 -3.11 -0.29 -12.51
N PRO A 209 -3.54 0.94 -12.86
CA PRO A 209 -4.54 1.66 -12.09
C PRO A 209 -5.86 0.89 -12.06
N ILE A 210 -6.51 0.89 -10.91
CA ILE A 210 -7.85 0.31 -10.71
C ILE A 210 -8.83 1.38 -10.25
N SER A 211 -10.09 1.25 -10.64
CA SER A 211 -11.08 2.32 -10.48
C SER A 211 -11.57 2.55 -9.04
N LEU A 212 -11.42 1.56 -8.15
CA LEU A 212 -11.94 1.65 -6.77
C LEU A 212 -11.18 2.66 -5.88
N PRO A 213 -9.83 2.66 -5.80
CA PRO A 213 -9.06 3.70 -5.10
C PRO A 213 -9.45 5.12 -5.50
N PHE A 214 -9.54 5.43 -6.79
CA PHE A 214 -9.95 6.74 -7.28
C PHE A 214 -11.34 7.13 -6.78
N ARG A 215 -12.33 6.22 -6.80
CA ARG A 215 -13.68 6.47 -6.26
C ARG A 215 -13.66 6.74 -4.75
N VAL A 216 -12.78 6.07 -4.00
CA VAL A 216 -12.57 6.32 -2.57
C VAL A 216 -11.94 7.70 -2.35
N ILE A 217 -10.93 8.08 -3.14
CA ILE A 217 -10.24 9.37 -3.07
C ILE A 217 -11.18 10.53 -3.44
N LEU A 218 -11.93 10.42 -4.54
CA LEU A 218 -12.94 11.40 -4.97
C LEU A 218 -14.02 11.66 -3.91
N LYS A 219 -14.39 10.64 -3.13
CA LYS A 219 -15.28 10.79 -1.98
C LYS A 219 -14.61 11.54 -0.81
N GLY A 220 -13.31 11.34 -0.61
CA GLY A 220 -12.54 12.09 0.39
C GLY A 220 -12.23 13.53 -0.02
N LEU A 221 -12.23 13.82 -1.31
CA LEU A 221 -12.01 15.16 -1.88
C LEU A 221 -13.28 16.01 -1.99
N LEU A 222 -14.44 15.56 -1.47
CA LEU A 222 -15.65 16.39 -1.42
C LEU A 222 -15.45 17.78 -0.79
N PRO A 223 -14.65 17.96 0.30
CA PRO A 223 -14.34 19.30 0.84
C PRO A 223 -13.30 20.11 0.03
N TYR A 224 -12.76 19.55 -1.06
CA TYR A 224 -11.60 20.07 -1.80
C TYR A 224 -11.87 20.06 -3.31
N PRO A 225 -12.79 20.91 -3.81
CA PRO A 225 -13.31 20.83 -5.19
C PRO A 225 -12.23 20.89 -6.27
N GLU A 226 -11.25 21.80 -6.17
CA GLU A 226 -10.14 21.92 -7.13
C GLU A 226 -9.32 20.63 -7.27
N LEU A 227 -9.03 19.97 -6.13
CA LEU A 227 -8.31 18.70 -6.12
C LEU A 227 -9.20 17.55 -6.62
N ARG A 228 -10.49 17.59 -6.31
CA ARG A 228 -11.49 16.63 -6.76
C ARG A 228 -11.63 16.63 -8.28
N GLU A 229 -11.65 17.81 -8.89
CA GLU A 229 -11.72 17.98 -10.34
C GLU A 229 -10.46 17.40 -11.02
N LYS A 230 -9.25 17.73 -10.54
CA LYS A 230 -7.99 17.10 -11.02
C LYS A 230 -8.07 15.57 -11.01
N VAL A 231 -8.51 14.96 -9.89
CA VAL A 231 -8.60 13.50 -9.76
C VAL A 231 -9.73 12.90 -10.60
N LYS A 232 -10.79 13.67 -10.88
CA LYS A 232 -11.91 13.27 -11.75
C LYS A 232 -11.47 13.23 -13.22
N ASP A 233 -10.71 14.21 -13.67
CA ASP A 233 -10.14 14.26 -15.02
C ASP A 233 -9.12 13.12 -15.22
N ASP A 234 -8.19 12.94 -14.27
CA ASP A 234 -7.25 11.82 -14.25
C ASP A 234 -7.98 10.45 -14.30
N PHE A 235 -9.12 10.32 -13.62
CA PHE A 235 -9.93 9.10 -13.66
C PHE A 235 -10.57 8.87 -15.03
N LEU A 236 -11.11 9.91 -15.66
CA LEU A 236 -11.77 9.80 -16.96
C LEU A 236 -10.77 9.55 -18.10
N GLU A 237 -9.54 10.05 -17.99
CA GLU A 237 -8.43 9.70 -18.88
C GLU A 237 -8.11 8.19 -18.81
N LEU A 238 -8.05 7.63 -17.60
CA LEU A 238 -7.70 6.22 -17.35
C LEU A 238 -8.88 5.25 -17.59
N PHE A 239 -10.13 5.71 -17.42
CA PHE A 239 -11.33 4.88 -17.47
C PHE A 239 -12.47 5.56 -18.26
N PRO A 240 -12.31 5.79 -19.58
CA PRO A 240 -13.24 6.59 -20.39
C PRO A 240 -14.68 6.05 -20.43
N ASP A 241 -14.86 4.73 -20.31
CA ASP A 241 -16.18 4.08 -20.29
C ASP A 241 -16.87 4.11 -18.90
N MET A 242 -16.22 4.65 -17.86
CA MET A 242 -16.72 4.62 -16.48
C MET A 242 -17.30 5.97 -16.02
N ILE A 243 -18.63 6.01 -15.85
CA ILE A 243 -19.31 7.17 -15.26
C ILE A 243 -19.02 7.25 -13.75
N ILE A 244 -18.58 8.42 -13.29
CA ILE A 244 -18.59 8.82 -11.87
C ILE A 244 -19.96 9.46 -11.59
N TYR A 245 -20.66 8.99 -10.55
CA TYR A 245 -21.86 9.67 -10.08
C TYR A 245 -21.46 10.94 -9.33
N ASP A 246 -21.80 12.08 -9.93
CA ASP A 246 -21.54 13.41 -9.39
C ASP A 246 -22.91 14.09 -9.20
N PRO A 247 -23.52 14.01 -8.01
CA PRO A 247 -24.82 14.64 -7.76
C PRO A 247 -24.66 16.17 -7.83
N PRO A 248 -25.63 16.90 -8.41
CA PRO A 248 -25.57 18.36 -8.51
C PRO A 248 -25.48 19.00 -7.11
N GLU A 249 -24.72 20.08 -7.04
CA GLU A 249 -24.34 20.79 -5.82
C GLU A 249 -25.57 21.36 -5.07
N ASP A 250 -26.60 21.75 -5.83
CA ASP A 250 -27.91 22.26 -5.41
C ASP A 250 -28.68 21.37 -4.41
N LEU A 251 -28.28 20.11 -4.20
CA LEU A 251 -28.94 19.18 -3.26
C LEU A 251 -28.51 19.35 -1.80
N PHE A 252 -27.57 20.26 -1.49
CA PHE A 252 -27.02 20.44 -0.15
C PHE A 252 -27.36 21.79 0.52
N GLU A 253 -27.98 22.74 -0.19
CA GLU A 253 -28.33 24.07 0.35
C GLU A 253 -29.39 24.03 1.47
N ASP A 254 -30.23 22.97 1.52
CA ASP A 254 -31.37 22.83 2.44
C ASP A 254 -31.02 22.66 3.95
N GLN A 255 -29.73 22.58 4.33
CA GLN A 255 -29.33 22.35 5.74
C GLN A 255 -28.76 23.56 6.50
N GLU A 256 -28.47 24.70 5.84
CA GLU A 256 -27.98 25.89 6.55
C GLU A 256 -29.10 26.74 7.18
N CYS A 257 -30.31 26.72 6.62
CA CYS A 257 -31.47 27.50 7.12
C CYS A 257 -32.00 27.07 8.52
N LYS A 258 -31.40 26.05 9.17
CA LYS A 258 -31.83 25.53 10.48
C LYS A 258 -30.96 25.92 11.68
N ARG A 259 -29.94 26.77 11.51
CA ARG A 259 -29.10 27.25 12.64
C ARG A 259 -29.24 28.74 12.96
N GLU A 260 -29.96 29.51 12.15
CA GLU A 260 -30.12 30.97 12.32
C GLU A 260 -31.50 31.37 12.89
N ASN A 261 -32.31 30.40 13.34
CA ASN A 261 -33.71 30.62 13.77
C ASN A 261 -33.99 30.22 15.24
N GLU A 262 -32.97 30.10 16.11
CA GLU A 262 -33.15 29.80 17.55
C GLU A 262 -32.66 30.90 18.51
N ASP A 263 -32.17 32.04 18.00
CA ASP A 263 -31.74 33.21 18.78
C ASP A 263 -32.58 34.47 18.44
N ASP A 264 -33.86 34.49 18.84
CA ASP A 264 -34.76 35.67 18.85
C ASP A 264 -35.78 35.58 20.01
#